data_AF-A0A2E7WM44-F1
#
_entry.id   AF-A0A2E7WM44-F1
#
_cell.length_a   1.000
_cell.length_b   1.000
_cell.length_c   1.000
_cell.angle_alpha   90.00
_cell.angle_beta   90.00
_cell.angle_gamma   90.00
#
_symmetry.space_group_name_H-M   'P 1'
#
loop_
_entity.id
_entity.type
_entity.pdbx_description
1 polymer ?
#
loop_
_entity_poly.entity_id
_entity_poly.type
_entity_poly.pdbx_seq_one_letter_code
_entity_poly.pdbx_strand_id
1 'polypeptide(L)' 'MRVLILGGTGLIGAAVIRELIKHRHKVLALSRSTRSMAMLKALGASPLCGDLRAPDT' A
#
# COMPACT_ATOMS: atom_id res chain seq x y z
N MET A 1 1.36 14.72 0.72
CA MET A 1 1.39 14.31 -0.70
C MET A 1 0.52 13.08 -0.92
N ARG A 2 0.28 12.66 -2.17
CA ARG A 2 -0.33 11.36 -2.51
C ARG A 2 0.78 10.44 -3.05
N VAL A 3 0.99 9.30 -2.41
CA VAL A 3 2.10 8.38 -2.74
C VAL A 3 1.53 7.00 -3.06
N LEU A 4 1.94 6.42 -4.19
CA LEU A 4 1.68 5.03 -4.55
C LEU A 4 2.86 4.16 -4.10
N ILE A 5 2.58 3.09 -3.35
CA ILE A 5 3.59 2.11 -2.94
C ILE A 5 3.27 0.73 -3.55
N LEU A 6 4.30 0.14 -4.13
CA LEU A 6 4.32 -1.25 -4.55
C LEU A 6 5.02 -2.07 -3.47
N GLY A 7 4.51 -3.27 -3.16
CA GLY A 7 5.10 -4.13 -2.11
C GLY A 7 4.92 -3.60 -0.68
N GLY A 8 3.86 -2.83 -0.41
CA GLY A 8 3.60 -2.21 0.89
C GLY A 8 3.45 -3.17 2.08
N THR A 9 3.21 -4.47 1.83
CA THR A 9 3.14 -5.51 2.86
C THR A 9 4.49 -6.13 3.21
N GLY A 10 5.55 -5.82 2.45
CA GLY A 10 6.91 -6.27 2.75
C GLY A 10 7.53 -5.52 3.93
N LEU A 11 8.68 -6.00 4.41
CA LEU A 11 9.39 -5.42 5.55
C LEU A 11 9.68 -3.91 5.37
N ILE A 12 10.28 -3.54 4.25
CA ILE A 12 10.64 -2.15 3.92
C ILE A 12 9.38 -1.33 3.64
N GLY A 13 8.48 -1.86 2.79
CA GLY A 13 7.25 -1.18 2.40
C GLY A 13 6.40 -0.79 3.61
N ALA A 14 6.26 -1.68 4.59
CA ALA A 14 5.50 -1.41 5.81
C ALA A 14 6.15 -0.32 6.67
N ALA A 15 7.49 -0.28 6.76
CA ALA A 15 8.20 0.78 7.48
C ALA A 15 8.02 2.14 6.80
N VAL A 16 8.14 2.18 5.46
CA VAL A 16 7.92 3.40 4.67
C VAL A 16 6.49 3.92 4.82
N ILE A 17 5.47 3.04 4.75
CA ILE A 17 4.07 3.43 4.95
C ILE A 17 3.90 4.12 6.31
N ARG A 18 4.42 3.53 7.39
CA ARG A 18 4.30 4.11 8.74
C ARG A 18 4.88 5.52 8.80
N GLU A 19 6.06 5.75 8.23
CA GLU A 19 6.68 7.07 8.24
C GLU A 19 5.89 8.08 7.38
N LEU A 20 5.42 7.68 6.19
CA LEU A 20 4.59 8.55 5.35
C LEU A 20 3.28 8.95 6.03
N ILE A 21 2.62 8.01 6.72
CA ILE A 21 1.38 8.27 7.47
C ILE A 21 1.65 9.23 8.64
N LYS A 22 2.76 9.03 9.37
CA LYS A 22 3.20 9.93 10.45
C LYS A 22 3.40 11.37 9.97
N HIS A 23 3.91 11.56 8.76
CA HIS A 23 4.03 12.87 8.10
C HIS A 23 2.76 13.32 7.37
N ARG A 24 1.61 12.73 7.69
CA ARG A 24 0.27 13.07 7.16
C ARG A 24 0.18 12.99 5.63
N HIS A 25 0.95 12.10 5.01
CA HIS A 25 0.81 11.81 3.59
C HIS A 25 -0.32 10.80 3.35
N LYS A 26 -0.97 10.89 2.19
CA LYS A 26 -1.96 9.91 1.74
C LYS A 26 -1.24 8.80 0.98
N VAL A 27 -1.35 7.57 1.46
CA VAL A 27 -0.68 6.43 0.86
C VAL A 27 -1.70 5.51 0.21
N LEU A 28 -1.53 5.27 -1.09
CA LEU A 28 -2.20 4.21 -1.85
C LEU A 28 -1.21 3.05 -2.01
N ALA A 29 -1.63 1.81 -1.77
CA ALA A 29 -0.72 0.67 -1.85
C ALA A 29 -1.34 -0.48 -2.65
N LEU A 30 -0.64 -0.93 -3.69
CA LEU A 30 -1.11 -2.00 -4.56
C LEU A 30 -1.03 -3.36 -3.84
N SER A 31 -2.10 -4.15 -3.95
CA SER A 31 -2.20 -5.47 -3.36
C SER A 31 -3.15 -6.34 -4.18
N ARG A 32 -2.81 -7.63 -4.32
CA ARG A 32 -3.64 -8.62 -5.01
C ARG A 32 -4.49 -9.51 -4.10
N SER A 33 -4.28 -9.49 -2.78
CA SER A 33 -4.93 -10.43 -1.85
C SER A 33 -5.69 -9.72 -0.75
N THR A 34 -6.80 -10.30 -0.29
CA THR A 34 -7.61 -9.78 0.82
C THR A 34 -6.79 -9.63 2.11
N ARG A 35 -5.93 -10.60 2.41
CA ARG A 35 -4.99 -10.54 3.54
C ARG A 35 -4.05 -9.35 3.45
N SER A 36 -3.44 -9.14 2.28
CA SER A 36 -2.55 -8.00 2.05
C SER A 36 -3.29 -6.67 2.18
N MET A 37 -4.51 -6.57 1.66
CA MET A 37 -5.34 -5.37 1.80
C MET A 37 -5.67 -5.04 3.27
N ALA A 38 -6.00 -6.06 4.08
CA ALA A 38 -6.26 -5.87 5.51
C ALA A 38 -5.01 -5.33 6.25
N MET A 39 -3.84 -5.88 5.95
CA MET A 39 -2.57 -5.40 6.51
C MET A 39 -2.28 -3.95 6.13
N LEU A 40 -2.49 -3.57 4.86
CA LEU A 40 -2.30 -2.19 4.40
C LEU A 40 -3.24 -1.21 5.10
N LYS A 41 -4.51 -1.57 5.28
CA LYS A 41 -5.47 -0.78 6.06
C LYS A 41 -5.02 -0.59 7.51
N ALA A 42 -4.53 -1.65 8.15
CA ALA A 42 -4.02 -1.59 9.51
C ALA A 42 -2.79 -0.68 9.65
N LEU A 43 -2.01 -0.51 8.58
CA LEU A 43 -0.89 0.44 8.51
C LEU A 43 -1.32 1.89 8.21
N GLY A 44 -2.62 2.14 7.97
CA GLY A 44 -3.17 3.45 7.61
C GLY A 44 -3.11 3.78 6.12
N ALA A 45 -2.64 2.86 5.27
CA ALA A 45 -2.66 3.02 3.82
C ALA A 45 -4.02 2.61 3.23
N SER A 46 -4.39 3.23 2.11
CA SER A 46 -5.53 2.81 1.29
C SER A 46 -5.07 1.70 0.34
N PRO A 47 -5.58 0.46 0.42
CA PRO A 47 -5.22 -0.58 -0.54
C PRO A 47 -5.88 -0.32 -1.89
N LEU A 48 -5.13 -0.55 -2.96
CA LEU A 48 -5.61 -0.65 -4.33
C LEU A 48 -5.55 -2.12 -4.76
N CYS A 49 -6.69 -2.69 -5.14
CA CYS A 49 -6.73 -4.04 -5.69
C CYS A 49 -6.14 -4.04 -7.10
N GLY A 50 -5.16 -4.90 -7.38
CA GLY A 50 -4.60 -5.07 -8.71
C GLY A 50 -3.30 -5.88 -8.73
N ASP A 51 -2.85 -6.24 -9.93
CA ASP A 51 -1.58 -6.94 -10.18
C ASP A 51 -0.79 -6.23 -11.28
N LEU A 52 0.48 -5.90 -11.01
CA LEU A 52 1.37 -5.26 -11.99
C LEU A 52 1.55 -6.09 -13.26
N ARG A 53 1.33 -7.40 -13.17
CA ARG A 53 1.49 -8.34 -14.28
C ARG A 53 0.21 -8.53 -15.09
N ALA A 54 -0.89 -7.90 -14.68
CA ALA A 54 -2.19 -7.97 -15.35
C ALA A 54 -2.83 -6.56 -15.36
N PRO A 55 -2.32 -5.63 -16.18
CA PRO A 55 -2.95 -4.34 -16.37
C PRO A 55 -4.30 -4.51 -17.07
N ASP A 56 -5.31 -3.79 -16.59
CA ASP A 56 -6.59 -3.68 -17.29
C ASP A 56 -6.33 -2.89 -18.60
N THR A 57 -6.50 -3.56 -19.76
CA THR A 57 -6.33 -2.97 -21.10
C THR A 57 -7.44 -2.01 -21.46
#